data_AF-A0A5K3EUH5-F1
#
_entry.id   AF-A0A5K3EUH5-F1
#
_cell.length_a   1.000
_cell.length_b   1.000
_cell.length_c   1.000
_cell.angle_alpha   90.00
_cell.angle_beta   90.00
_cell.angle_gamma   90.00
#
_symmetry.space_group_name_H-M   'P 1'
#
loop_
_entity.id
_entity.type
_entity.pdbx_description
1 polymer ?
#
loop_
_entity_poly.entity_id
_entity_poly.type
_entity_poly.pdbx_seq_one_letter_code
_entity_poly.pdbx_strand_id
1 'polypeptide(L)'
;MKPHFQEVLRKKDWKHVVVLTPWLEWTDYPLLLGSADLGVSLHRSTSNLDLPMKVVDLIGAEVPVLALTYPALSELLPHGQLGYHFSTAEGLANQLIHLLMPKEDFEGVGDSPDLVRCRRNLRKLKQVSKDWHAQWMETVSPTCAELVRRDTKEKWD
;
A
#
# COMPACT_ATOMS: atom_id res chain seq x y z
N MET A 1 4.82 -18.41 -17.37
CA MET A 1 5.40 -17.25 -16.66
C MET A 1 5.77 -17.57 -15.21
N LYS A 2 4.84 -18.04 -14.34
CA LYS A 2 5.15 -18.40 -12.94
C LYS A 2 6.31 -19.42 -12.78
N PRO A 3 6.34 -20.56 -13.51
CA PRO A 3 7.43 -21.54 -13.37
C PRO A 3 8.82 -20.99 -13.72
N HIS A 4 8.89 -20.07 -14.69
CA HIS A 4 10.14 -19.43 -15.09
C HIS A 4 10.75 -18.63 -13.93
N PHE A 5 9.95 -17.79 -13.26
CA PHE A 5 10.45 -17.00 -12.12
C PHE A 5 10.77 -17.87 -10.92
N GLN A 6 10.01 -18.95 -10.67
CA GLN A 6 10.33 -19.90 -9.60
C GLN A 6 11.71 -20.55 -9.82
N GLU A 7 12.07 -20.91 -11.05
CA GLU A 7 13.41 -21.44 -11.34
C GLU A 7 14.51 -20.37 -11.20
N VAL A 8 14.24 -19.13 -11.57
CA VAL A 8 15.18 -18.00 -11.33
C VAL A 8 15.42 -17.81 -9.83
N LEU A 9 14.38 -17.89 -9.01
CA LEU A 9 14.44 -17.76 -7.56
C LEU A 9 15.18 -18.94 -6.91
N ARG A 10 14.96 -20.18 -7.38
CA ARG A 10 15.63 -21.38 -6.86
C ARG A 10 17.15 -21.34 -7.02
N LYS A 11 17.64 -20.59 -8.01
CA LYS A 11 19.07 -20.37 -8.26
C LYS A 11 19.70 -19.28 -7.39
N LYS A 12 18.91 -18.56 -6.58
CA LYS A 12 19.42 -17.54 -5.67
C LYS A 12 19.76 -18.16 -4.32
N ASP A 13 20.95 -17.85 -3.82
CA ASP A 13 21.42 -18.29 -2.50
C ASP A 13 21.34 -17.11 -1.51
N TRP A 14 20.11 -16.68 -1.20
CA TRP A 14 19.87 -15.57 -0.27
C TRP A 14 19.71 -16.09 1.15
N LYS A 15 20.50 -15.53 2.09
CA LYS A 15 20.47 -15.95 3.50
C LYS A 15 19.29 -15.40 4.31
N HIS A 16 18.78 -14.23 3.91
CA HIS A 16 17.77 -13.47 4.67
C HIS A 16 16.51 -13.16 3.86
N VAL A 17 16.39 -13.71 2.65
CA VAL A 17 15.25 -13.44 1.75
C VAL A 17 14.54 -14.74 1.46
N VAL A 18 13.25 -14.77 1.78
CA VAL A 18 12.33 -15.85 1.42
C VAL A 18 11.30 -15.28 0.47
N VAL A 19 11.08 -15.94 -0.67
CA VAL A 19 10.06 -15.54 -1.64
C VAL A 19 8.94 -16.57 -1.63
N LEU A 20 7.73 -16.12 -1.30
CA LEU A 20 6.53 -16.93 -1.29
C LEU A 20 5.62 -16.52 -2.44
N THR A 21 4.98 -17.49 -3.09
CA THR A 21 3.99 -17.23 -4.15
C THR A 21 2.64 -17.91 -3.83
N PRO A 22 2.03 -17.61 -2.65
CA PRO A 22 0.77 -18.21 -2.27
C PRO A 22 -0.37 -17.71 -3.17
N TRP A 23 -1.41 -18.53 -3.29
CA TRP A 23 -2.74 -18.03 -3.60
C TRP A 23 -3.40 -17.70 -2.26
N LEU A 24 -4.00 -16.51 -2.15
CA LEU A 24 -4.60 -16.04 -0.90
C LEU A 24 -6.09 -15.84 -1.11
N GLU A 25 -6.88 -16.24 -0.11
CA GLU A 25 -8.27 -15.82 -0.02
C GLU A 25 -8.34 -14.31 0.26
N TRP A 26 -9.48 -13.71 -0.09
CA TRP A 26 -9.65 -12.26 0.03
C TRP A 26 -9.46 -11.74 1.47
N THR A 27 -9.81 -12.55 2.48
CA THR A 27 -9.61 -12.24 3.91
C THR A 27 -8.15 -12.34 4.34
N ASP A 28 -7.38 -13.22 3.73
CA ASP A 28 -6.00 -13.51 4.15
C ASP A 28 -5.03 -12.47 3.61
N TYR A 29 -5.35 -11.86 2.46
CA TYR A 29 -4.53 -10.81 1.86
C TYR A 29 -4.26 -9.62 2.79
N PRO A 30 -5.26 -8.93 3.38
CA PRO A 30 -5.00 -7.81 4.29
C PRO A 30 -4.28 -8.24 5.57
N LEU A 31 -4.51 -9.48 6.06
CA LEU A 31 -3.80 -10.03 7.21
C LEU A 31 -2.31 -10.22 6.92
N LEU A 32 -1.99 -10.78 5.75
CA LEU A 32 -0.60 -10.93 5.31
C LEU A 32 0.07 -9.56 5.17
N LEU A 33 -0.59 -8.59 4.54
CA LEU A 33 -0.04 -7.23 4.44
C LEU A 33 0.23 -6.64 5.82
N GLY A 34 -0.76 -6.66 6.72
CA GLY A 34 -0.66 -6.09 8.07
C GLY A 34 0.37 -6.78 8.97
N SER A 35 0.87 -7.95 8.58
CA SER A 35 1.96 -8.62 9.30
C SER A 35 3.34 -8.03 9.02
N ALA A 36 3.48 -7.19 7.99
CA ALA A 36 4.75 -6.59 7.61
C ALA A 36 5.03 -5.27 8.36
N ASP A 37 6.30 -5.05 8.70
CA ASP A 37 6.73 -3.80 9.32
C ASP A 37 6.71 -2.59 8.37
N LEU A 38 6.98 -2.86 7.09
CA LEU A 38 7.12 -1.89 6.01
C LEU A 38 6.82 -2.60 4.67
N GLY A 39 6.01 -1.98 3.83
CA GLY A 39 5.67 -2.46 2.49
C GLY A 39 6.51 -1.80 1.39
N VAL A 40 6.77 -2.51 0.30
CA VAL A 40 7.44 -1.97 -0.90
C VAL A 40 6.56 -2.15 -2.13
N SER A 41 6.25 -1.05 -2.82
CA SER A 41 5.54 -1.06 -4.09
C SER A 41 6.49 -0.69 -5.23
N LEU A 42 6.78 -1.67 -6.09
CA LEU A 42 7.51 -1.47 -7.35
C LEU A 42 6.56 -1.16 -8.52
N HIS A 43 5.26 -1.06 -8.26
CA HIS A 43 4.27 -0.82 -9.30
C HIS A 43 4.48 0.56 -9.90
N ARG A 44 4.59 0.61 -11.23
CA ARG A 44 4.52 1.85 -12.01
C ARG A 44 3.53 1.65 -13.13
N SER A 45 2.54 2.52 -13.20
CA SER A 45 1.63 2.58 -14.34
C SER A 45 2.38 3.08 -15.58
N THR A 46 2.10 2.47 -16.74
CA THR A 46 2.61 2.95 -18.03
C THR A 46 1.96 4.27 -18.44
N SER A 47 0.70 4.53 -18.02
CA SER A 47 0.00 5.80 -18.25
C SER A 47 0.50 6.91 -17.33
N ASN A 48 1.13 6.55 -16.21
CA ASN A 48 1.49 7.42 -15.08
C ASN A 48 0.30 8.05 -14.33
N LEU A 49 -0.93 7.72 -14.74
CA LEU A 49 -2.16 8.29 -14.20
C LEU A 49 -2.91 7.31 -13.29
N ASP A 50 -2.57 6.02 -13.35
CA ASP A 50 -3.33 5.04 -12.58
C ASP A 50 -3.04 5.16 -11.08
N LEU A 51 -4.10 5.01 -10.29
CA LEU A 51 -4.02 4.98 -8.84
C LEU A 51 -3.13 3.79 -8.39
N PRO A 52 -2.19 4.00 -7.46
CA PRO A 52 -1.30 2.92 -7.01
C PRO A 52 -2.07 1.95 -6.10
N MET A 53 -2.80 0.99 -6.68
CA MET A 53 -3.64 0.07 -5.91
C MET A 53 -2.86 -0.71 -4.84
N LYS A 54 -1.60 -1.08 -5.11
CA LYS A 54 -0.74 -1.73 -4.11
C LYS A 54 -0.40 -0.84 -2.92
N VAL A 55 -0.29 0.47 -3.13
CA VAL A 55 -0.10 1.44 -2.05
C VAL A 55 -1.40 1.62 -1.27
N VAL A 56 -2.56 1.67 -1.94
CA VAL A 56 -3.87 1.70 -1.28
C VAL A 56 -4.06 0.48 -0.38
N ASP A 57 -3.74 -0.72 -0.87
CA ASP A 57 -3.86 -1.97 -0.11
C ASP A 57 -3.02 -1.93 1.19
N LEU A 58 -1.76 -1.49 1.08
CA LEU A 58 -0.85 -1.38 2.22
C LEU A 58 -1.30 -0.31 3.23
N ILE A 59 -1.77 0.85 2.75
CA ILE A 59 -2.34 1.90 3.61
C ILE A 59 -3.56 1.37 4.36
N GLY A 60 -4.47 0.66 3.67
CA GLY A 60 -5.66 0.07 4.27
C GLY A 60 -5.34 -1.00 5.32
N ALA A 61 -4.22 -1.72 5.14
CA ALA A 61 -3.67 -2.66 6.11
C ALA A 61 -2.83 -2.00 7.22
N GLU A 62 -2.77 -0.66 7.27
CA GLU A 62 -1.99 0.13 8.25
C GLU A 62 -0.47 -0.09 8.18
N VAL A 63 0.05 -0.41 6.99
CA VAL A 63 1.47 -0.65 6.74
C VAL A 63 2.11 0.56 6.05
N PRO A 64 3.18 1.16 6.62
CA PRO A 64 3.95 2.20 5.95
C PRO A 64 4.52 1.72 4.61
N VAL A 65 4.67 2.60 3.62
CA VAL A 65 5.01 2.18 2.25
C VAL A 65 6.24 2.90 1.69
N LEU A 66 7.17 2.16 1.09
CA LEU A 66 8.14 2.67 0.14
C LEU A 66 7.60 2.42 -1.27
N ALA A 67 7.40 3.46 -2.06
CA ALA A 67 6.84 3.34 -3.41
C ALA A 67 7.76 3.92 -4.49
N LEU A 68 7.85 3.20 -5.62
CA LEU A 68 8.57 3.66 -6.80
C LEU A 68 7.89 4.93 -7.34
N THR A 69 8.65 6.00 -7.52
CA THR A 69 8.14 7.32 -7.90
C THR A 69 7.48 7.29 -9.28
N TYR A 70 6.26 7.83 -9.36
CA TYR A 70 5.60 8.20 -10.60
C TYR A 70 4.55 9.31 -10.35
N PRO A 71 4.13 10.07 -11.38
CA PRO A 71 3.34 11.30 -11.22
C PRO A 71 2.13 11.24 -10.28
N ALA A 72 1.23 10.26 -10.43
CA ALA A 72 0.02 10.17 -9.59
C ALA A 72 0.28 9.72 -8.13
N LEU A 73 1.51 9.33 -7.78
CA LEU A 73 1.81 8.75 -6.46
C LEU A 73 1.68 9.76 -5.32
N SER A 74 2.09 11.03 -5.53
CA SER A 74 2.15 12.01 -4.44
C SER A 74 0.79 12.42 -3.89
N GLU A 75 -0.28 12.23 -4.66
CA GLU A 75 -1.65 12.49 -4.24
C GLU A 75 -2.09 11.48 -3.17
N LEU A 76 -1.74 10.20 -3.34
CA LEU A 76 -2.12 9.13 -2.42
C LEU A 76 -1.10 8.94 -1.28
N LEU A 77 0.19 9.14 -1.57
CA LEU A 77 1.28 8.90 -0.62
C LEU A 77 2.09 10.19 -0.42
N PRO A 78 1.62 11.13 0.42
CA PRO A 78 2.40 12.30 0.76
C PRO A 78 3.73 11.90 1.42
N HIS A 79 4.83 12.39 0.86
CA HIS A 79 6.18 11.98 1.26
C HIS A 79 6.43 12.25 2.76
N GLY A 80 6.96 11.23 3.46
CA GLY A 80 7.28 11.29 4.89
C GLY A 80 6.08 11.23 5.84
N GLN A 81 4.84 11.19 5.32
CA GLN A 81 3.63 11.11 6.14
C GLN A 81 3.17 9.69 6.37
N LEU A 82 2.91 8.95 5.30
CA LEU A 82 2.44 7.55 5.33
C LEU A 82 3.52 6.57 4.81
N GLY A 83 4.61 7.12 4.29
CA GLY A 83 5.66 6.38 3.61
C GLY A 83 6.56 7.32 2.82
N TYR A 84 7.45 6.75 2.00
CA TYR A 84 8.44 7.50 1.22
C TYR A 84 8.45 7.04 -0.23
N HIS A 85 9.01 7.89 -1.09
CA HIS A 85 9.20 7.59 -2.51
C HIS A 85 10.67 7.25 -2.77
N PHE A 86 10.92 6.43 -3.77
CA PHE A 86 12.26 6.18 -4.28
C PHE A 86 12.23 6.01 -5.80
N SER A 87 13.35 6.29 -6.47
CA SER A 87 13.46 6.16 -7.94
C SER A 87 14.55 5.20 -8.38
N THR A 88 15.41 4.76 -7.45
CA THR A 88 16.57 3.91 -7.72
C THR A 88 16.68 2.80 -6.67
N ALA A 89 17.40 1.73 -7.02
CA ALA A 89 17.68 0.64 -6.08
C ALA A 89 18.49 1.12 -4.87
N GLU A 90 19.44 2.03 -5.07
CA GLU A 90 20.21 2.66 -3.99
C GLU A 90 19.32 3.50 -3.07
N GLY A 91 18.40 4.29 -3.66
CA GLY A 91 17.43 5.06 -2.88
C GLY A 91 16.52 4.17 -2.04
N LEU A 92 16.07 3.03 -2.59
CA LEU A 92 15.31 2.04 -1.84
C LEU A 92 16.13 1.45 -0.69
N ALA A 93 17.38 1.04 -0.94
CA ALA A 93 18.25 0.47 0.09
C ALA A 93 18.50 1.47 1.23
N ASN A 94 18.79 2.72 0.91
CA ASN A 94 19.01 3.77 1.90
C ASN A 94 17.77 4.02 2.77
N GLN A 95 16.58 4.00 2.18
CA GLN A 95 15.31 4.13 2.92
C GLN A 95 15.05 2.93 3.83
N LEU A 96 15.31 1.70 3.35
CA LEU A 96 15.19 0.51 4.18
C LEU A 96 16.11 0.57 5.40
N ILE A 97 17.38 0.97 5.20
CA ILE A 97 18.35 1.15 6.28
C ILE A 97 17.85 2.22 7.27
N HIS A 98 17.47 3.40 6.78
CA HIS A 98 17.01 4.50 7.63
C HIS A 98 15.77 4.15 8.47
N LEU A 99 14.86 3.35 7.92
CA LEU A 99 13.60 3.01 8.59
C LEU A 99 13.69 1.79 9.51
N LEU A 100 14.47 0.77 9.15
CA LEU A 100 14.47 -0.54 9.81
C LEU A 100 15.74 -0.84 10.63
N MET A 101 16.84 -0.11 10.43
CA MET A 101 18.07 -0.39 11.16
C MET A 101 18.14 0.39 12.48
N PRO A 102 18.60 -0.24 13.58
CA PRO A 102 18.93 0.47 14.81
C PRO A 102 20.04 1.49 14.54
N LYS A 103 19.90 2.71 15.06
CA LYS A 103 21.02 3.67 15.10
C LYS A 103 21.86 3.37 16.34
N GLU A 104 23.17 3.60 16.26
CA GLU A 104 24.14 3.30 17.34
C GLU A 104 23.77 4.00 18.68
N ASP A 105 23.02 5.11 18.61
CA ASP A 105 22.54 5.88 19.76
C ASP A 105 21.24 5.33 20.39
N PHE A 106 20.61 4.34 19.76
CA PHE A 106 19.45 3.65 20.29
C PHE A 106 19.94 2.43 21.07
N GLU A 107 19.79 2.47 22.39
CA GLU A 107 19.91 1.28 23.25
C GLU A 107 18.74 0.31 22.96
N GLY A 108 18.71 -0.31 21.77
CA GLY A 108 17.73 -1.33 21.41
C GLY A 108 17.47 -1.52 19.92
N VAL A 109 16.84 -2.66 19.61
CA VAL A 109 16.19 -2.92 18.32
C VAL A 109 14.87 -2.16 18.35
N GLY A 110 14.81 -1.00 17.70
CA GLY A 110 13.62 -0.14 17.68
C GLY A 110 13.37 0.49 16.32
N ASP A 111 12.09 0.67 15.99
CA ASP A 111 11.65 1.42 14.81
C ASP A 111 12.28 2.81 14.78
N SER A 112 12.66 3.28 13.60
CA SER A 112 13.09 4.67 13.46
C SER A 112 11.95 5.64 13.85
N PRO A 113 12.24 6.85 14.36
CA PRO A 113 11.21 7.85 14.66
C PRO A 113 10.30 8.16 13.46
N ASP A 114 10.85 8.02 12.26
CA ASP A 114 10.14 8.19 11.00
C ASP A 114 9.15 7.05 10.74
N LEU A 115 9.56 5.79 10.96
CA LEU A 115 8.68 4.64 10.83
C LEU A 115 7.54 4.70 11.86
N VAL A 116 7.85 5.06 13.12
CA VAL A 116 6.85 5.27 14.17
C VAL A 116 5.87 6.38 13.79
N ARG A 117 6.36 7.49 13.22
CA ARG A 117 5.50 8.58 12.72
C ARG A 117 4.56 8.07 11.64
N CYS A 118 5.05 7.32 10.65
CA CYS A 118 4.21 6.78 9.57
C CYS A 118 3.11 5.86 10.11
N ARG A 119 3.45 4.92 11.01
CA ARG A 119 2.47 4.03 11.65
C ARG A 119 1.38 4.80 12.41
N ARG A 120 1.78 5.82 13.17
CA ARG A 120 0.84 6.70 13.88
C ARG A 120 -0.08 7.45 12.93
N ASN A 121 0.44 7.96 11.81
CA ASN A 121 -0.37 8.69 10.83
C ASN A 121 -1.39 7.77 10.13
N LEU A 122 -1.00 6.53 9.82
CA LEU A 122 -1.90 5.52 9.25
C LEU A 122 -3.06 5.18 10.20
N ARG A 123 -2.76 4.94 11.49
CA ARG A 123 -3.78 4.70 12.51
C ARG A 123 -4.76 5.87 12.62
N LYS A 124 -4.25 7.10 12.62
CA LYS A 124 -5.08 8.31 12.63
C LYS A 124 -5.97 8.39 11.39
N LEU A 125 -5.41 8.14 10.20
CA LEU A 125 -6.16 8.13 8.95
C LEU A 125 -7.32 7.13 9.02
N LYS A 126 -7.06 5.90 9.46
CA LYS A 126 -8.10 4.87 9.59
C LYS A 126 -9.20 5.22 10.60
N GLN A 127 -8.86 5.95 11.67
CA GLN A 127 -9.86 6.39 12.66
C GLN A 127 -10.78 7.51 12.14
N VAL A 128 -10.28 8.37 11.26
CA VAL A 128 -11.09 9.47 10.69
C VAL A 128 -11.80 9.08 9.40
N SER A 129 -11.30 8.07 8.69
CA SER A 129 -11.92 7.54 7.49
C SER A 129 -13.07 6.60 7.81
N LYS A 130 -14.19 6.74 7.10
CA LYS A 130 -15.26 5.74 7.10
C LYS A 130 -14.78 4.50 6.36
N ASP A 131 -15.22 3.33 6.82
CA ASP A 131 -15.02 2.12 6.04
C ASP A 131 -15.79 2.17 4.71
N TRP A 132 -15.39 1.32 3.77
CA TRP A 132 -16.00 1.25 2.45
C TRP A 132 -17.51 0.98 2.52
N HIS A 133 -17.96 0.15 3.46
CA HIS A 133 -19.37 -0.23 3.55
C HIS A 133 -20.23 0.95 3.99
N ALA A 134 -19.80 1.69 5.01
CA ALA A 134 -20.44 2.93 5.45
C ALA A 134 -20.48 3.96 4.31
N GLN A 135 -19.37 4.16 3.59
CA GLN A 135 -19.32 5.09 2.46
C GLN A 135 -20.25 4.65 1.32
N TRP A 136 -20.31 3.35 1.02
CA TRP A 136 -21.22 2.78 0.03
C TRP A 136 -22.68 3.03 0.41
N MET A 137 -23.06 2.71 1.65
CA MET A 137 -24.44 2.82 2.11
C MET A 137 -24.92 4.27 2.20
N GLU A 138 -24.07 5.19 2.65
CA GLU A 138 -24.45 6.58 2.85
C GLU A 138 -24.37 7.44 1.59
N THR A 139 -23.44 7.14 0.68
CA THR A 139 -23.16 8.00 -0.49
C THR A 139 -23.51 7.30 -1.81
N VAL A 140 -22.86 6.16 -2.09
CA VAL A 140 -22.91 5.57 -3.43
C VAL A 140 -24.28 4.94 -3.72
N SER A 141 -24.80 4.14 -2.79
CA SER A 141 -26.08 3.44 -2.97
C SER A 141 -27.26 4.40 -3.18
N PRO A 142 -27.42 5.49 -2.39
CA PRO A 142 -28.47 6.48 -2.64
C PRO A 142 -28.33 7.17 -4.00
N THR A 143 -27.12 7.58 -4.39
CA THR A 143 -26.88 8.22 -5.69
C THR A 143 -27.20 7.29 -6.85
N CYS A 144 -26.78 6.02 -6.79
CA CYS A 144 -27.15 5.02 -7.79
C CYS A 144 -28.66 4.84 -7.89
N ALA A 145 -29.36 4.76 -6.76
CA ALA A 145 -30.82 4.64 -6.74
C ALA A 145 -31.50 5.85 -7.37
N GLU A 146 -30.98 7.06 -7.15
CA GLU A 146 -31.50 8.28 -7.78
C GLU A 146 -31.29 8.28 -9.30
N LEU A 147 -30.10 7.91 -9.77
CA LEU A 147 -29.77 7.85 -11.20
C LEU A 147 -30.70 6.87 -11.95
N VAL A 148 -30.96 5.70 -11.36
CA VAL A 148 -31.88 4.71 -11.93
C VAL A 148 -33.31 5.26 -12.01
N ARG A 149 -33.77 5.98 -10.97
CA ARG A 149 -35.13 6.59 -10.99
C ARG A 149 -35.27 7.67 -12.07
N ARG A 150 -34.23 8.47 -12.32
CA ARG A 150 -34.25 9.51 -13.36
C ARG A 150 -34.33 8.92 -14.77
N ASP A 151 -33.53 7.88 -15.06
CA ASP A 151 -33.55 7.20 -16.36
C ASP A 151 -34.90 6.50 -16.64
N THR A 152 -35.60 6.05 -15.59
CA THR A 152 -36.96 5.50 -15.74
C THR A 152 -38.04 6.57 -15.92
N LYS A 153 -37.81 7.83 -15.57
CA LYS A 153 -38.77 8.91 -15.86
C LYS A 153 -38.62 9.44 -17.29
N GLU A 154 -37.39 9.63 -17.76
CA GLU A 154 -37.12 10.14 -19.12
C GLU A 154 -37.52 9.17 -20.25
N LYS A 155 -37.73 7.88 -19.96
CA LYS A 155 -38.16 6.89 -20.97
C LYS A 155 -39.68 6.75 -21.15
N TRP A 156 -40.48 7.40 -20.31
CA TRP A 156 -41.95 7.25 -20.32
C TRP A 156 -42.72 8.59 -20.29
N ASP A 157 -42.02 9.71 -20.45
CA ASP A 157 -42.56 11.04 -20.81
C ASP A 157 -42.30 11.31 -22.31
#